data_AF-A0A183DQ66-F1
#
_entry.id   AF-A0A183DQ66-F1
#
_cell.length_a   1.000
_cell.length_b   1.000
_cell.length_c   1.000
_cell.angle_alpha   90.00
_cell.angle_beta   90.00
_cell.angle_gamma   90.00
#
_symmetry.space_group_name_H-M   'P 1'
#
loop_
_entity.id
_entity.type
_entity.pdbx_description
1 polymer ?
#
loop_
_entity_poly.entity_id
_entity_poly.type
_entity_poly.pdbx_seq_one_letter_code
_entity_poly.pdbx_strand_id
1 'polypeptide(L)'
;MISVLISFSVNTKCQIRFNLNKADWLGDKIREIFRKRFARLVNKRCDVIISSDKARTQSENQEDCFKRLESMLWDCNKELLNNKPPTKQDEHIMDERARKSAQRRLRAKRVQSEKKKNRDPYEVI
;
A
#
# COMPACT_ATOMS: atom_id res chain seq x y z
N MET A 1 12.98 -15.60 -20.16
CA MET A 1 11.92 -15.42 -21.20
C MET A 1 10.62 -15.13 -20.46
N ILE A 2 10.04 -13.93 -20.59
CA ILE A 2 8.83 -13.54 -19.84
C ILE A 2 7.67 -14.42 -20.31
N SER A 3 7.32 -15.42 -19.50
CA SER A 3 6.28 -16.39 -19.82
C SER A 3 4.92 -15.84 -19.38
N VAL A 4 4.41 -14.87 -20.12
CA VAL A 4 3.04 -14.36 -19.97
C VAL A 4 2.21 -14.88 -21.14
N LEU A 5 1.26 -15.75 -20.86
CA LEU A 5 0.33 -16.24 -21.87
C LEU A 5 -0.87 -15.29 -21.91
N ILE A 6 -1.05 -14.64 -23.06
CA ILE A 6 -2.26 -13.89 -23.38
C ILE A 6 -3.12 -14.79 -24.24
N SER A 7 -4.30 -15.18 -23.74
CA SER A 7 -5.24 -15.98 -24.52
C SER A 7 -6.19 -15.06 -25.28
N PHE A 8 -6.18 -15.17 -26.60
CA PHE A 8 -7.10 -14.46 -27.49
C PHE A 8 -8.19 -15.43 -27.95
N SER A 9 -9.45 -15.07 -27.74
CA SER A 9 -10.62 -15.79 -28.26
C SER A 9 -11.34 -14.91 -29.28
N VAL A 10 -12.27 -15.47 -30.07
CA VAL A 10 -13.23 -14.72 -30.91
C VAL A 10 -14.12 -13.80 -30.04
N ASN A 11 -14.20 -14.08 -28.73
CA ASN A 11 -14.77 -13.17 -27.74
C ASN A 11 -13.87 -11.97 -27.46
N THR A 12 -14.48 -10.80 -27.23
CA THR A 12 -13.80 -9.52 -26.93
C THR A 12 -13.00 -9.56 -25.62
N LYS A 13 -13.27 -10.53 -24.75
CA LYS A 13 -12.61 -10.73 -23.46
C LYS A 13 -11.12 -11.06 -23.62
N CYS A 14 -10.28 -10.33 -22.88
CA CYS A 14 -8.84 -10.58 -22.80
C CYS A 14 -8.48 -11.17 -21.43
N GLN A 15 -7.47 -12.04 -21.39
CA GLN A 15 -6.96 -12.63 -20.16
C GLN A 15 -5.43 -12.74 -20.19
N ILE A 16 -4.81 -12.27 -19.13
CA ILE A 16 -3.39 -12.44 -18.82
C ILE A 16 -3.26 -13.60 -17.83
N ARG A 17 -2.43 -14.59 -18.17
CA ARG A 17 -2.12 -15.72 -17.30
C ARG A 17 -0.62 -15.94 -17.21
N PHE A 18 -0.11 -16.01 -15.99
CA PHE A 18 1.30 -16.29 -15.75
C PHE A 18 1.49 -17.03 -14.42
N ASN A 19 2.60 -17.76 -14.31
CA ASN A 19 2.95 -18.45 -13.07
C ASN A 19 3.82 -17.52 -12.21
N LEU A 20 3.38 -17.23 -10.99
CA LEU A 20 4.07 -16.32 -10.09
C LEU A 20 5.45 -16.82 -9.65
N ASN A 21 5.65 -18.14 -9.58
CA ASN A 21 6.94 -18.70 -9.13
C ASN A 21 7.99 -18.67 -10.23
N LYS A 22 7.57 -18.86 -11.49
CA LYS A 22 8.44 -18.87 -12.67
C LYS A 22 8.63 -17.47 -13.29
N ALA A 23 8.11 -16.43 -12.65
CA ALA A 23 8.18 -15.06 -13.15
C ALA A 23 9.54 -14.43 -12.78
N ASP A 24 10.56 -14.65 -13.60
CA ASP A 24 11.92 -14.11 -13.40
C ASP A 24 11.97 -12.57 -13.41
N TRP A 25 10.97 -11.92 -14.02
CA TRP A 25 10.86 -10.47 -14.12
C TRP A 25 10.34 -9.80 -12.84
N LEU A 26 9.90 -10.58 -11.83
CA LEU A 26 9.47 -10.08 -10.52
C LEU A 26 10.54 -10.37 -9.46
N GLY A 27 10.85 -9.40 -8.60
CA GLY A 27 11.67 -9.65 -7.41
C GLY A 27 10.97 -10.58 -6.42
N ASP A 28 11.72 -11.42 -5.70
CA ASP A 28 11.17 -12.42 -4.77
C ASP A 28 10.27 -11.79 -3.70
N LYS A 29 10.67 -10.63 -3.17
CA LYS A 29 9.89 -9.88 -2.17
C LYS A 29 8.53 -9.44 -2.71
N ILE A 30 8.47 -8.98 -3.96
CA ILE A 30 7.22 -8.58 -4.61
C ILE A 30 6.35 -9.81 -4.83
N ARG A 31 6.92 -10.96 -5.22
CA ARG A 31 6.18 -12.22 -5.36
C ARG A 31 5.55 -12.67 -4.05
N GLU A 32 6.27 -12.53 -2.93
CA GLU A 32 5.75 -12.86 -1.60
C GLU A 32 4.60 -11.91 -1.19
N ILE A 33 4.78 -10.60 -1.36
CA ILE A 33 3.74 -9.61 -1.06
C ILE A 33 2.52 -9.82 -1.95
N PHE A 34 2.71 -10.06 -3.25
CA PHE A 34 1.64 -10.34 -4.19
C PHE A 34 0.84 -11.57 -3.77
N ARG A 35 1.52 -12.65 -3.36
CA ARG A 35 0.87 -13.88 -2.87
C ARG A 35 0.04 -13.63 -1.61
N LYS A 36 0.53 -12.81 -0.68
CA LYS A 36 -0.19 -12.47 0.56
C LYS A 36 -1.40 -11.58 0.28
N ARG A 37 -1.19 -10.49 -0.49
CA ARG A 37 -2.21 -9.46 -0.77
C ARG A 37 -3.31 -9.96 -1.72
N PHE A 38 -2.92 -10.66 -2.78
CA PHE A 38 -3.81 -11.12 -3.85
C PHE A 38 -4.03 -12.64 -3.81
N ALA A 39 -4.08 -13.24 -2.61
CA ALA A 39 -4.25 -14.68 -2.43
C ALA A 39 -5.45 -15.27 -3.20
N ARG A 40 -6.54 -14.49 -3.35
CA ARG A 40 -7.75 -14.90 -4.07
C ARG A 40 -7.56 -15.07 -5.58
N LEU A 41 -6.57 -14.38 -6.15
CA LEU A 41 -6.26 -14.42 -7.59
C LEU A 41 -5.23 -15.52 -7.92
N VAL A 42 -4.63 -16.15 -6.91
CA VAL A 42 -3.57 -17.14 -7.05
C VAL A 42 -4.16 -18.55 -6.89
N ASN A 43 -4.01 -19.38 -7.93
CA ASN A 43 -4.42 -20.78 -7.87
C ASN A 43 -3.41 -21.66 -7.08
N LYS A 44 -3.79 -22.92 -6.77
CA LYS A 44 -2.91 -23.91 -6.12
C LYS A 44 -1.55 -24.11 -6.83
N ARG A 45 -1.53 -23.95 -8.16
CA ARG A 45 -0.31 -24.05 -8.99
C ARG A 45 0.53 -22.76 -9.02
N CYS A 46 0.15 -21.75 -8.25
CA CYS A 46 0.69 -20.39 -8.30
C CYS A 46 0.46 -19.69 -9.65
N ASP A 47 -0.61 -20.05 -10.37
CA ASP A 47 -1.02 -19.36 -11.59
C ASP A 47 -1.91 -18.17 -11.23
N VAL A 48 -1.55 -17.00 -11.74
CA VAL A 48 -2.33 -15.75 -11.64
C VAL A 48 -3.12 -15.59 -12.92
N ILE A 49 -4.39 -15.22 -12.78
CA ILE A 49 -5.31 -15.00 -13.89
C ILE A 49 -5.96 -13.62 -13.72
N ILE A 50 -5.72 -12.72 -14.67
CA ILE A 50 -6.33 -11.39 -14.73
C ILE A 50 -7.11 -11.30 -16.04
N SER A 51 -8.40 -10.99 -15.97
CA SER A 51 -9.24 -10.83 -17.17
C SER A 51 -9.96 -9.49 -17.20
N SER A 52 -10.26 -9.02 -18.41
CA SER A 52 -11.11 -7.86 -18.65
C SER A 52 -12.01 -8.07 -19.88
N ASP A 53 -13.26 -7.67 -19.72
CA ASP A 53 -14.36 -7.70 -20.69
C ASP A 53 -15.13 -6.36 -20.70
N LYS A 54 -14.47 -5.28 -20.32
CA LYS A 54 -15.07 -3.95 -20.13
C LYS A 54 -15.48 -3.28 -21.44
N ALA A 55 -14.68 -3.48 -22.49
CA ALA A 55 -14.82 -2.82 -23.78
C ALA A 55 -15.30 -3.79 -24.88
N ARG A 56 -15.80 -3.22 -25.98
CA ARG A 56 -16.22 -3.98 -27.17
C ARG A 56 -15.04 -4.39 -28.05
N THR A 57 -13.88 -3.74 -27.92
CA THR A 57 -12.69 -4.11 -28.70
C THR A 57 -11.69 -4.89 -27.85
N GLN A 58 -11.00 -5.83 -28.50
CA GLN A 58 -10.00 -6.67 -27.84
C GLN A 58 -8.77 -5.84 -27.41
N SER A 59 -8.40 -4.82 -28.19
CA SER A 59 -7.26 -3.94 -27.88
C SER A 59 -7.49 -3.17 -26.58
N GLU A 60 -8.68 -2.59 -26.39
CA GLU A 60 -9.01 -1.87 -25.16
C GLU A 60 -9.03 -2.81 -23.94
N ASN A 61 -9.56 -4.03 -24.11
CA ASN A 61 -9.56 -5.02 -23.04
C ASN A 61 -8.15 -5.52 -22.69
N GLN A 62 -7.24 -5.58 -23.67
CA GLN A 62 -5.84 -5.90 -23.45
C GLN A 62 -5.16 -4.80 -22.63
N GLU A 63 -5.32 -3.54 -23.00
CA GLU A 63 -4.80 -2.41 -22.23
C GLU A 63 -5.34 -2.40 -20.79
N ASP A 64 -6.64 -2.66 -20.61
CA ASP A 64 -7.23 -2.73 -19.26
C ASP A 64 -6.64 -3.87 -18.43
N CYS A 65 -6.38 -5.04 -19.03
CA CYS A 65 -5.69 -6.13 -18.34
C CYS A 65 -4.29 -5.73 -17.88
N PHE A 66 -3.52 -5.04 -18.73
CA PHE A 66 -2.19 -4.56 -18.37
C PHE A 66 -2.24 -3.49 -17.28
N LYS A 67 -3.16 -2.51 -17.39
CA LYS A 67 -3.36 -1.48 -16.36
C LYS A 67 -3.72 -2.09 -15.01
N ARG A 68 -4.57 -3.13 -14.99
CA ARG A 68 -4.89 -3.89 -13.76
C ARG A 68 -3.65 -4.57 -13.18
N LEU A 69 -2.88 -5.26 -14.02
CA LEU A 69 -1.63 -5.90 -13.57
C LEU A 69 -0.64 -4.88 -13.01
N GLU A 70 -0.45 -3.77 -13.71
CA GLU A 70 0.45 -2.68 -13.31
C GLU A 70 0.01 -2.06 -11.97
N SER A 71 -1.29 -1.78 -11.81
CA SER A 71 -1.85 -1.28 -10.56
C SER A 71 -1.63 -2.25 -9.39
N MET A 72 -1.82 -3.55 -9.60
CA MET A 72 -1.55 -4.56 -8.57
C MET A 72 -0.07 -4.60 -8.18
N LEU A 73 0.83 -4.49 -9.16
CA LEU A 73 2.28 -4.47 -8.90
C LEU A 73 2.71 -3.20 -8.17
N TRP A 74 2.15 -2.04 -8.52
CA TRP A 74 2.40 -0.80 -7.80
C TRP A 74 1.96 -0.87 -6.34
N ASP A 75 0.81 -1.47 -6.08
CA ASP A 75 0.31 -1.70 -4.74
C ASP A 75 1.25 -2.59 -3.91
N CYS A 76 1.76 -3.68 -4.50
CA CYS A 76 2.78 -4.50 -3.86
C CYS A 76 4.07 -3.72 -3.60
N ASN A 77 4.51 -2.88 -4.55
CA ASN A 77 5.70 -2.07 -4.39
C ASN A 77 5.54 -1.00 -3.30
N LYS A 78 4.38 -0.34 -3.22
CA LYS A 78 4.07 0.60 -2.13
C LYS A 78 4.11 -0.09 -0.77
N GLU A 79 3.55 -1.29 -0.67
CA GLU A 79 3.58 -2.08 0.55
C GLU A 79 5.01 -2.48 0.94
N LEU A 80 5.84 -2.87 -0.04
CA LEU A 80 7.25 -3.14 0.18
C LEU A 80 8.01 -1.93 0.74
N LEU A 81 7.73 -0.73 0.22
CA LEU A 81 8.36 0.51 0.65
C LEU A 81 7.87 0.94 2.05
N ASN A 82 6.58 0.78 2.34
CA ASN A 82 5.98 1.17 3.62
C ASN A 82 6.39 0.25 4.78
N ASN A 83 6.61 -1.04 4.51
CA ASN A 83 7.05 -2.01 5.51
C ASN A 83 8.58 -1.95 5.77
N LYS A 84 9.29 -1.01 5.17
CA LYS A 84 10.71 -0.82 5.46
C LYS A 84 10.86 -0.33 6.91
N PRO A 85 11.72 -0.97 7.73
CA PRO A 85 11.99 -0.49 9.07
C PRO A 85 12.53 0.95 9.00
N PRO A 86 12.16 1.81 9.96
CA PRO A 86 12.63 3.19 9.99
C PRO A 86 14.15 3.23 10.05
N THR A 87 14.74 4.17 9.32
CA THR A 87 16.17 4.43 9.38
C THR A 87 16.49 5.19 10.68
N LYS A 88 17.74 5.17 11.15
CA LYS A 88 18.19 5.97 12.31
C LYS A 88 17.80 7.46 12.19
N GLN A 89 17.81 8.01 10.97
CA GLN A 89 17.37 9.38 10.71
C GLN A 89 15.86 9.54 10.94
N ASP A 90 15.05 8.58 10.48
CA ASP A 90 13.60 8.56 10.67
C ASP A 90 13.25 8.46 12.16
N GLU A 91 13.96 7.61 12.91
CA GLU A 91 13.83 7.48 14.36
C GLU A 91 14.11 8.79 15.08
N HIS A 92 15.19 9.49 14.72
CA HIS A 92 15.51 10.80 15.31
C HIS A 92 14.41 11.83 15.03
N ILE A 93 13.86 11.85 13.82
CA ILE A 93 12.74 12.74 13.45
C ILE A 93 11.49 12.38 14.28
N MET A 94 11.21 11.10 14.47
CA MET A 94 10.09 10.63 15.28
C MET A 94 10.23 11.06 16.75
N ASP A 95 11.41 10.88 17.34
CA ASP A 95 11.69 11.31 18.71
C ASP A 95 11.55 12.83 18.87
N GLU A 96 12.10 13.62 17.93
CA GLU A 96 12.01 15.07 17.98
C GLU A 96 10.54 15.54 17.91
N ARG A 97 9.73 14.91 17.04
CA ARG A 97 8.29 15.17 16.93
C ARG A 97 7.56 14.81 18.23
N ALA A 98 7.88 13.67 18.84
CA ALA A 98 7.30 13.24 20.11
C ALA A 98 7.63 14.23 21.24
N ARG A 99 8.89 14.66 21.34
CA ARG A 99 9.36 15.65 22.31
C ARG A 99 8.63 16.99 22.16
N LYS A 100 8.53 17.51 20.94
CA LYS A 100 7.78 18.75 20.64
C LYS A 100 6.30 18.61 21.01
N SER A 101 5.69 17.46 20.74
CA SER A 101 4.30 17.18 21.12
C SER A 101 4.10 17.17 22.63
N ALA A 102 4.99 16.50 23.37
CA ALA A 102 4.96 16.45 24.83
C ALA A 102 5.10 17.85 25.46
N GLN A 103 6.01 18.68 24.93
CA GLN A 103 6.17 20.08 25.36
C GLN A 103 4.90 20.90 25.13
N ARG A 104 4.28 20.80 23.94
CA ARG A 104 3.00 21.48 23.64
C ARG A 104 1.91 21.06 24.62
N ARG A 105 1.79 19.76 24.89
CA ARG A 105 0.83 19.21 25.86
C ARG A 105 1.04 19.80 27.27
N LEU A 106 2.28 19.84 27.75
CA LEU A 106 2.60 20.39 29.07
C LEU A 106 2.28 21.89 29.16
N ARG A 107 2.60 22.66 28.12
CA ARG A 107 2.26 24.10 28.06
C ARG A 107 0.75 24.30 28.09
N ALA A 108 -0.01 23.55 27.28
CA ALA A 108 -1.46 23.63 27.28
C ALA A 108 -2.05 23.30 28.67
N LYS A 109 -1.53 22.27 29.34
CA LYS A 109 -1.94 21.90 30.71
C LYS A 109 -1.66 23.02 31.72
N ARG A 110 -0.49 23.67 31.64
CA ARG A 110 -0.15 24.83 32.50
C ARG A 110 -1.11 25.99 32.30
N VAL A 111 -1.31 26.41 31.04
CA VAL A 111 -2.24 27.50 30.69
C VAL A 111 -3.66 27.20 31.18
N GLN A 112 -4.12 25.95 31.02
CA GLN A 112 -5.44 25.56 31.51
C GLN A 112 -5.53 25.58 33.04
N SER A 113 -4.46 25.20 33.74
CA SER A 113 -4.39 25.26 35.21
C SER A 113 -4.43 26.70 35.71
N GLU A 114 -3.67 27.61 35.10
CA GLU A 114 -3.64 29.03 35.44
C GLU A 114 -5.02 29.67 35.23
N LYS A 115 -5.67 29.37 34.10
CA LYS A 115 -7.04 29.82 33.83
C LYS A 115 -8.05 29.34 34.87
N LYS A 116 -7.84 28.16 35.47
CA LYS A 116 -8.72 27.66 36.55
C LYS A 116 -8.48 28.38 37.86
N LYS A 117 -7.21 28.62 38.23
CA LYS A 117 -6.85 29.38 39.43
C LYS A 117 -7.44 30.79 39.38
N ASN A 118 -7.28 31.49 38.25
CA ASN A 118 -7.81 32.84 38.06
C ASN A 118 -9.35 32.93 38.02
N ARG A 119 -10.07 31.80 38.04
CA ARG A 119 -11.54 31.77 38.17
C ARG A 119 -12.00 31.53 39.60
N ASP A 120 -11.08 31.19 40.51
CA ASP A 120 -11.42 30.96 41.89
C ASP A 120 -11.78 32.30 42.55
N PRO A 121 -13.01 32.46 43.10
CA PRO A 121 -13.44 33.71 43.71
C PRO A 121 -12.74 34.02 45.04
N TYR A 122 -11.87 33.12 45.53
CA TYR A 122 -11.17 33.25 46.81
C TYR A 122 -9.65 33.25 46.63
N GLU A 123 -9.11 34.23 45.89
CA GLU A 123 -7.70 34.61 46.08
C GLU A 123 -7.61 35.61 47.23
N VAL A 124 -7.00 35.14 48.32
CA VAL A 124 -6.71 35.83 49.57
C VAL A 124 -5.78 37.02 49.29
N ILE A 125 -6.10 38.18 49.89
CA ILE A 125 -5.29 39.41 49.96
C ILE A 125 -3.87 39.10 50.47
#